data_AF-A0A0F2QBD4-F1
#
_entry.id   AF-A0A0F2QBD4-F1
#
_cell.length_a   1.000
_cell.length_b   1.000
_cell.length_c   1.000
_cell.angle_alpha   90.00
_cell.angle_beta   90.00
_cell.angle_gamma   90.00
#
_symmetry.space_group_name_H-M   'P 1'
#
loop_
_entity.id
_entity.type
_entity.pdbx_description
1 polymer ?
#
loop_
_entity_poly.entity_id
_entity_poly.type
_entity_poly.pdbx_seq_one_letter_code
_entity_poly.pdbx_strand_id
1 'polypeptide(L)'
;MSDTKDTGGNSGGRKPLTVSRTTSGTVKQSFSHGRSKQVVVETKKRRTVGPGGSDTPQGSQSSGSKTEVSLEAKLKAIAAQRGITVAELVAQQRALAERKNQQDARAKEAEKDMAAQERLRTEQERKQQEQKEREEAEARRKAEEDARKAQEIADKERADRPAAASKPARGKPDFQATPDAAAP
;
A
#
# COMPACT_ATOMS: atom_id res chain seq x y z
N MET A 1 33.06 13.90 -2.67
CA MET A 1 31.95 13.38 -3.50
C MET A 1 30.64 13.73 -2.82
N SER A 2 29.90 14.67 -3.43
CA SER A 2 28.48 15.05 -3.21
C SER A 2 28.05 15.64 -1.86
N ASP A 3 28.31 16.94 -1.68
CA ASP A 3 27.61 17.81 -0.70
C ASP A 3 26.26 18.21 -1.32
N THR A 4 25.18 17.51 -0.99
CA THR A 4 23.83 17.89 -1.47
C THR A 4 23.31 18.99 -0.56
N LYS A 5 23.36 20.23 -1.06
CA LYS A 5 22.68 21.37 -0.44
C LYS A 5 21.18 21.22 -0.68
N ASP A 6 20.46 20.75 0.34
CA ASP A 6 19.01 20.89 0.45
C ASP A 6 18.65 22.37 0.68
N THR A 7 18.80 23.18 -0.38
CA THR A 7 18.35 24.56 -0.40
C THR A 7 16.96 24.62 -1.03
N GLY A 8 15.95 24.57 -0.18
CA GLY A 8 14.67 25.23 -0.44
C GLY A 8 13.59 24.38 -1.12
N GLY A 9 12.48 24.23 -0.39
CA GLY A 9 11.16 24.14 -1.01
C GLY A 9 10.66 22.73 -1.31
N ASN A 10 10.40 21.93 -0.27
CA ASN A 10 9.46 20.83 -0.40
C ASN A 10 8.04 21.40 -0.62
N SER A 11 7.71 21.72 -1.87
CA SER A 11 6.46 22.35 -2.33
C SER A 11 5.28 21.38 -2.34
N GLY A 12 5.05 20.69 -1.21
CA GLY A 12 3.89 19.82 -1.01
C GLY A 12 3.87 19.04 0.31
N GLY A 13 4.97 18.98 1.06
CA GLY A 13 5.06 18.22 2.31
C GLY A 13 5.03 19.06 3.58
N ARG A 14 4.63 18.44 4.70
CA ARG A 14 4.70 19.03 6.05
C ARG A 14 6.13 19.51 6.34
N LYS A 15 6.25 20.66 7.03
CA LYS A 15 7.55 21.20 7.46
C LYS A 15 8.35 20.12 8.21
N PRO A 16 9.64 19.94 7.91
CA PRO A 16 10.48 19.00 8.64
C PRO A 16 10.52 19.37 10.12
N LEU A 17 10.58 18.36 11.00
CA LEU A 17 10.70 18.58 12.43
C LEU A 17 12.08 19.21 12.72
N THR A 18 12.09 20.45 13.18
CA THR A 18 13.30 21.15 13.61
C THR A 18 13.35 21.17 15.13
N VAL A 19 14.50 20.80 15.71
CA VAL A 19 14.73 20.86 17.15
C VAL A 19 15.23 22.25 17.54
N SER A 20 14.72 22.81 18.63
CA SER A 20 15.24 24.06 19.18
C SER A 20 16.63 23.84 19.82
N ARG A 21 17.61 24.68 19.45
CA ARG A 21 19.01 24.62 19.90
C ARG A 21 19.17 24.77 21.42
N THR A 22 18.14 25.25 22.13
CA THR A 22 18.18 25.56 23.57
C THR A 22 17.71 24.40 24.46
N THR A 23 17.34 23.24 23.90
CA THR A 23 16.80 22.13 24.70
C THR A 23 17.91 21.21 25.24
N SER A 24 17.94 21.02 26.56
CA SER A 24 18.88 20.13 27.26
C SER A 24 18.32 18.70 27.32
N GLY A 25 18.83 17.82 26.45
CA GLY A 25 18.39 16.42 26.41
C GLY A 25 19.03 15.63 25.27
N THR A 26 20.35 15.47 25.32
CA THR A 26 21.09 14.67 24.33
C THR A 26 21.20 13.23 24.82
N VAL A 27 20.69 12.28 24.03
CA VAL A 27 20.81 10.84 24.31
C VAL A 27 21.82 10.23 23.35
N LYS A 28 22.71 9.38 23.86
CA LYS A 28 23.62 8.59 23.04
C LYS A 28 22.84 7.41 22.45
N GLN A 29 22.65 7.42 21.14
CA GLN A 29 21.97 6.35 20.40
C GLN A 29 23.00 5.54 19.61
N SER A 30 22.96 4.23 19.79
CA SER A 30 23.68 3.28 18.93
C SER A 30 22.81 2.93 17.72
N PHE A 31 23.33 3.13 16.52
CA PHE A 31 22.70 2.64 15.29
C PHE A 31 23.24 1.26 14.96
N SER A 32 22.41 0.41 14.32
CA SER A 32 22.73 -0.97 13.96
C SER A 32 24.00 -1.14 13.10
N HIS A 33 24.45 -0.08 12.43
CA HIS A 33 25.64 -0.06 11.57
C HIS A 33 26.92 0.39 12.31
N GLY A 34 26.98 0.22 13.63
CA GLY A 34 28.17 0.52 14.45
C GLY A 34 28.45 2.01 14.68
N ARG A 35 27.56 2.90 14.26
CA ARG A 35 27.69 4.35 14.52
C ARG A 35 26.97 4.71 15.81
N SER A 36 27.69 5.24 16.80
CA SER A 36 27.05 5.92 17.95
C SER A 36 26.97 7.42 17.65
N LYS A 37 25.77 7.98 17.57
CA LYS A 37 25.56 9.44 17.43
C LYS A 37 24.81 9.99 18.64
N GLN A 38 25.01 11.28 18.89
CA GLN A 38 24.26 12.04 19.86
C GLN A 38 22.97 12.57 19.18
N VAL A 39 21.81 12.21 19.72
CA VAL A 39 20.50 12.65 19.21
C VAL A 39 19.85 13.53 20.27
N VAL A 40 19.39 14.73 19.88
CA VAL A 40 18.66 15.64 20.77
C VAL A 40 17.18 15.28 20.72
N VAL A 41 16.56 15.08 21.88
CA VAL A 41 15.15 14.69 21.99
C VAL A 41 14.37 15.84 22.62
N GLU A 42 13.38 16.37 21.88
CA GLU A 42 12.40 17.30 22.42
C GLU A 42 11.15 16.53 22.85
N THR A 43 10.91 16.39 24.16
CA THR A 43 9.70 15.76 24.69
C THR A 43 8.56 16.77 24.73
N LYS A 44 7.77 16.83 23.66
CA LYS A 44 6.58 17.71 23.58
C LYS A 44 5.31 16.93 23.88
N LYS A 45 4.46 17.44 24.79
CA LYS A 45 3.14 16.86 25.05
C LYS A 45 2.28 16.87 23.79
N ARG A 46 1.59 15.75 23.51
CA ARG A 46 0.70 15.59 22.35
C ARG A 46 -0.41 16.65 22.39
N ARG A 47 -0.52 17.48 21.35
CA ARG A 47 -1.68 18.35 21.14
C ARG A 47 -2.78 17.53 20.46
N THR A 48 -3.84 17.21 21.18
CA THR A 48 -5.06 16.59 20.60
C THR A 48 -5.78 17.62 19.73
N VAL A 49 -5.82 17.38 18.42
CA VAL A 49 -6.65 18.15 17.49
C VAL A 49 -7.96 17.38 17.33
N GLY A 50 -8.89 17.60 18.24
CA GLY A 50 -10.28 17.19 18.08
C GLY A 50 -11.09 18.30 17.38
N PRO A 51 -12.23 17.98 16.75
CA PRO A 51 -13.13 18.99 16.19
C PRO A 51 -13.81 19.74 17.34
N GLY A 52 -13.13 20.76 17.88
CA GLY A 52 -13.68 21.60 18.97
C GLY A 52 -12.69 22.16 20.00
N GLY A 53 -11.38 22.01 19.83
CA GLY A 53 -10.39 22.54 20.77
C GLY A 53 -9.87 23.94 20.39
N SER A 54 -10.62 24.97 20.73
CA SER A 54 -10.15 26.37 20.77
C SER A 54 -9.16 26.57 21.92
N ASP A 55 -8.00 27.17 21.65
CA ASP A 55 -7.26 27.94 22.65
C ASP A 55 -6.51 29.08 21.96
N THR A 56 -7.03 30.28 22.18
CA THR A 56 -6.44 31.59 21.86
C THR A 56 -5.44 32.00 22.95
N PRO A 57 -4.31 32.65 22.64
CA PRO A 57 -3.75 33.64 23.52
C PRO A 57 -4.27 35.02 23.13
N GLN A 58 -4.96 35.63 24.10
CA GLN A 58 -5.39 37.01 24.11
C GLN A 58 -4.18 37.95 24.08
N GLY A 59 -4.12 38.82 23.08
CA GLY A 59 -3.22 39.96 22.99
C GLY A 59 -4.02 41.15 22.47
N SER A 60 -4.23 42.12 23.34
CA SER A 60 -5.08 43.32 23.19
C SER A 60 -4.51 44.34 22.18
N GLN A 61 -5.40 45.25 21.76
CA GLN A 61 -5.15 46.53 21.08
C GLN A 61 -5.08 46.50 19.54
N SER A 62 -6.22 46.70 18.88
CA SER A 62 -6.63 48.04 18.45
C SER A 62 -7.87 47.98 17.57
N SER A 63 -8.84 48.80 17.95
CA SER A 63 -10.02 49.18 17.18
C SER A 63 -9.62 49.80 15.85
N GLY A 64 -9.59 48.97 14.81
CA GLY A 64 -9.76 49.42 13.44
C GLY A 64 -11.01 48.76 12.92
N SER A 65 -12.08 49.52 12.75
CA SER A 65 -13.22 49.15 11.91
C SER A 65 -12.67 48.64 10.58
N LYS A 66 -12.61 47.32 10.39
CA LYS A 66 -12.40 46.72 9.08
C LYS A 66 -13.68 47.00 8.31
N THR A 67 -13.77 48.19 7.73
CA THR A 67 -14.68 48.49 6.64
C THR A 67 -14.53 47.33 5.67
N GLU A 68 -15.62 46.61 5.44
CA GLU A 68 -15.64 45.53 4.45
C GLU A 68 -15.22 46.13 3.12
N VAL A 69 -13.95 45.97 2.76
CA VAL A 69 -13.45 46.45 1.48
C VAL A 69 -14.18 45.63 0.44
N SER A 70 -15.15 46.27 -0.23
CA SER A 70 -15.98 45.69 -1.28
C SER A 70 -15.10 44.87 -2.24
N LEU A 71 -15.62 43.74 -2.73
CA LEU A 71 -14.91 42.88 -3.68
C LEU A 71 -14.39 43.68 -4.89
N GLU A 72 -15.11 44.71 -5.31
CA GLU A 72 -14.66 45.62 -6.37
C GLU A 72 -13.45 46.45 -5.97
N ALA A 73 -13.37 46.93 -4.73
CA ALA A 73 -12.21 47.67 -4.24
C ALA A 73 -10.97 46.75 -4.15
N LYS A 74 -11.16 45.47 -3.80
CA LYS A 74 -10.08 44.46 -3.85
C LYS A 74 -9.62 44.19 -5.28
N LEU A 75 -10.54 44.01 -6.23
CA LEU A 75 -10.20 43.80 -7.64
C LEU A 75 -9.47 45.00 -8.24
N LYS A 76 -9.91 46.23 -7.95
CA LYS A 76 -9.24 47.47 -8.35
C LYS A 76 -7.83 47.58 -7.75
N ALA A 77 -7.66 47.25 -6.47
CA ALA A 77 -6.35 47.28 -5.82
C ALA A 77 -5.38 46.25 -6.42
N ILE A 78 -5.83 45.01 -6.68
CA ILE A 78 -4.99 43.97 -7.29
C ILE A 78 -4.65 44.32 -8.74
N ALA A 79 -5.61 44.86 -9.50
CA ALA A 79 -5.40 45.33 -10.87
C ALA A 79 -4.36 46.45 -10.90
N ALA A 80 -4.48 47.45 -10.02
CA ALA A 80 -3.51 48.53 -9.88
C ALA A 80 -2.11 48.03 -9.46
N GLN A 81 -2.02 47.11 -8.50
CA GLN A 81 -0.75 46.48 -8.10
C GLN A 81 -0.06 45.74 -9.25
N ARG A 82 -0.83 45.18 -10.17
CA ARG A 82 -0.32 44.45 -11.33
C ARG A 82 -0.11 45.32 -12.56
N GLY A 83 -0.51 46.60 -12.52
CA GLY A 83 -0.44 47.50 -13.67
C GLY A 83 -1.38 47.10 -14.81
N ILE A 84 -2.46 46.38 -14.52
CA ILE A 84 -3.41 45.83 -15.50
C ILE A 84 -4.80 46.42 -15.25
N THR A 85 -5.66 46.47 -16.27
CA THR A 85 -7.05 46.91 -16.10
C THR A 85 -7.88 45.87 -15.32
N VAL A 86 -8.92 46.30 -14.61
CA VAL A 86 -9.82 45.37 -13.87
C VAL A 86 -10.48 44.38 -14.83
N ALA A 87 -10.83 44.82 -16.04
CA ALA A 87 -11.45 43.98 -17.06
C ALA A 87 -10.52 42.83 -17.50
N GLU A 88 -9.24 43.12 -17.74
CA GLU A 88 -8.24 42.09 -18.08
C GLU A 88 -7.99 41.11 -16.92
N LEU A 89 -7.94 41.60 -15.68
CA LEU A 89 -7.80 40.72 -14.51
C LEU A 89 -8.98 39.75 -14.38
N VAL A 90 -10.20 40.24 -14.61
CA VAL A 90 -11.41 39.39 -14.63
C VAL A 90 -11.38 38.41 -15.80
N ALA A 91 -10.93 38.84 -16.99
CA ALA A 91 -10.79 37.95 -18.14
C ALA A 91 -9.75 36.83 -17.88
N GLN A 92 -8.60 37.15 -17.27
CA GLN A 92 -7.61 36.15 -16.86
C GLN A 92 -8.18 35.17 -15.83
N GLN A 93 -8.93 35.66 -14.83
CA GLN A 93 -9.56 34.79 -13.83
C GLN A 93 -10.57 33.84 -14.47
N ARG A 94 -11.39 34.33 -15.42
CA ARG A 94 -12.33 33.50 -16.18
C ARG A 94 -11.59 32.44 -17.01
N ALA A 95 -10.56 32.81 -17.75
CA ALA A 95 -9.77 31.87 -18.55
C ALA A 95 -9.10 30.78 -17.68
N LEU A 96 -8.58 31.14 -16.50
CA LEU A 96 -8.02 30.17 -15.56
C LEU A 96 -9.09 29.26 -14.96
N ALA A 97 -10.27 29.78 -14.64
CA ALA A 97 -11.40 28.99 -14.16
C ALA A 97 -11.89 28.02 -15.24
N GLU A 98 -12.04 28.48 -16.48
CA GLU A 98 -12.40 27.63 -17.63
C GLU A 98 -11.38 26.52 -17.86
N ARG A 99 -10.08 26.85 -17.82
CA ARG A 99 -9.01 25.84 -17.94
C ARG A 99 -9.07 24.80 -16.84
N LYS A 100 -9.30 25.20 -15.58
CA LYS A 100 -9.47 24.26 -14.46
C LYS A 100 -10.70 23.38 -14.66
N ASN A 101 -11.84 23.97 -15.03
CA ASN A 101 -13.06 23.23 -15.31
C ASN A 101 -12.87 22.21 -16.43
N GLN A 102 -12.15 22.57 -17.50
CA GLN A 102 -11.80 21.64 -18.58
C GLN A 102 -10.86 20.53 -18.11
N GLN A 103 -9.87 20.83 -17.27
CA GLN A 103 -8.98 19.81 -16.69
C GLN A 103 -9.74 18.85 -15.77
N ASP A 104 -10.63 19.37 -14.92
CA ASP A 104 -11.45 18.56 -14.02
C ASP A 104 -12.45 17.70 -14.81
N ALA A 105 -13.01 18.22 -15.91
CA ALA A 105 -13.85 17.44 -16.81
C ALA A 105 -13.09 16.27 -17.45
N ARG A 106 -11.89 16.53 -17.99
CA ARG A 106 -11.03 15.50 -18.58
C ARG A 106 -10.59 14.46 -17.54
N ALA A 107 -10.27 14.89 -16.32
CA ALA A 107 -9.90 13.98 -15.24
C ALA A 107 -11.07 13.04 -14.87
N LYS A 108 -12.30 13.58 -14.78
CA LYS A 108 -13.50 12.77 -14.52
C LYS A 108 -13.83 11.81 -15.66
N GLU A 109 -13.62 12.19 -16.90
CA GLU A 109 -13.78 11.29 -18.05
C GLU A 109 -12.75 10.16 -18.02
N ALA A 110 -11.47 10.50 -17.81
CA ALA A 110 -10.41 9.50 -17.68
C ALA A 110 -10.64 8.53 -16.51
N GLU A 111 -11.12 9.02 -15.37
CA GLU A 111 -11.49 8.18 -14.22
C GLU A 111 -12.63 7.22 -14.56
N LYS A 112 -13.66 7.68 -15.26
CA LYS A 112 -14.76 6.83 -15.73
C LYS A 112 -14.29 5.77 -16.70
N ASP A 113 -13.41 6.13 -17.64
CA ASP A 113 -12.85 5.18 -18.61
C ASP A 113 -11.99 4.12 -17.92
N MET A 114 -11.15 4.53 -16.96
CA MET A 114 -10.35 3.60 -16.16
C MET A 114 -11.22 2.67 -15.32
N ALA A 115 -12.27 3.19 -14.67
CA ALA A 115 -13.22 2.39 -13.91
C ALA A 115 -14.00 1.41 -14.80
N ALA A 116 -14.37 1.83 -16.02
CA ALA A 116 -15.02 0.95 -17.00
C ALA A 116 -14.07 -0.17 -17.46
N GLN A 117 -12.80 0.15 -17.74
CA GLN A 117 -11.79 -0.85 -18.09
C GLN A 117 -11.52 -1.83 -16.95
N GLU A 118 -11.47 -1.35 -15.70
CA GLU A 118 -11.28 -2.22 -14.53
C GLU A 118 -12.46 -3.17 -14.33
N ARG A 119 -13.70 -2.69 -14.52
CA ARG A 119 -14.89 -3.55 -14.52
C ARG A 119 -14.82 -4.63 -15.61
N LEU A 120 -14.43 -4.26 -16.82
CA LEU A 120 -14.28 -5.23 -17.90
C LEU A 120 -13.18 -6.26 -17.60
N ARG A 121 -12.04 -5.83 -17.04
CA ARG A 121 -10.95 -6.74 -16.65
C ARG A 121 -11.39 -7.70 -15.54
N THR A 122 -12.01 -7.20 -14.49
CA THR A 122 -12.49 -8.03 -13.38
C THR A 122 -13.57 -9.03 -13.82
N GLU A 123 -14.48 -8.63 -14.72
CA GLU A 123 -15.45 -9.55 -15.31
C GLU A 123 -14.77 -10.62 -16.20
N GLN A 124 -13.76 -10.25 -16.99
CA GLN A 124 -13.00 -11.21 -17.78
C GLN A 124 -12.21 -12.17 -16.91
N GLU A 125 -11.55 -11.69 -15.86
CA GLU A 125 -10.82 -12.52 -14.90
C GLU A 125 -11.75 -13.49 -14.19
N ARG A 126 -12.93 -13.04 -13.76
CA ARG A 126 -13.94 -13.91 -13.15
C ARG A 126 -14.40 -15.00 -14.13
N LYS A 127 -14.68 -14.64 -15.39
CA LYS A 127 -15.06 -15.61 -16.43
C LYS A 127 -13.93 -16.61 -16.70
N GLN A 128 -12.68 -16.15 -16.75
CA GLN A 128 -11.52 -17.03 -16.95
C GLN A 128 -11.29 -17.95 -15.75
N GLN A 129 -11.49 -17.48 -14.52
CA GLN A 129 -11.40 -18.32 -13.32
C GLN A 129 -12.50 -19.37 -13.31
N GLU A 130 -13.74 -19.00 -13.63
CA GLU A 130 -14.85 -19.94 -13.73
C GLU A 130 -14.62 -20.98 -14.83
N GLN A 131 -14.09 -20.58 -15.99
CA GLN A 131 -13.71 -21.52 -17.05
C GLN A 131 -12.61 -22.48 -16.60
N LYS A 132 -11.55 -21.97 -15.95
CA LYS A 132 -10.47 -22.80 -15.42
C LYS A 132 -10.96 -23.79 -14.37
N GLU A 133 -11.86 -23.37 -13.47
CA GLU A 133 -12.44 -24.25 -12.46
C GLU A 133 -13.31 -25.34 -13.09
N ARG A 134 -14.11 -25.00 -14.11
CA ARG A 134 -14.90 -25.98 -14.86
C ARG A 134 -14.00 -26.98 -15.58
N GLU A 135 -12.96 -26.50 -16.26
CA GLU A 135 -11.98 -27.36 -16.95
C GLU A 135 -11.23 -28.26 -15.96
N GLU A 136 -10.83 -27.76 -14.79
CA GLU A 136 -10.19 -28.56 -13.75
C GLU A 136 -11.16 -29.60 -13.17
N ALA A 137 -12.42 -29.24 -12.93
CA ALA A 137 -13.44 -30.16 -12.45
C ALA A 137 -13.73 -31.28 -13.46
N GLU A 138 -13.81 -30.95 -14.75
CA GLU A 138 -13.96 -31.94 -15.82
C GLU A 138 -12.72 -32.83 -15.95
N ALA A 139 -11.52 -32.25 -15.87
CA ALA A 139 -10.27 -33.01 -15.88
C ALA A 139 -10.18 -33.98 -14.69
N ARG A 140 -10.58 -33.54 -13.48
CA ARG A 140 -10.65 -34.39 -12.29
C ARG A 140 -11.67 -35.52 -12.44
N ARG A 141 -12.87 -35.23 -12.97
CA ARG A 141 -13.89 -36.27 -13.26
C ARG A 141 -13.37 -37.31 -14.24
N LYS A 142 -12.73 -36.86 -15.33
CA LYS A 142 -12.15 -37.76 -16.32
C LYS A 142 -11.02 -38.62 -15.74
N ALA A 143 -10.15 -38.04 -14.92
CA ALA A 143 -9.09 -38.78 -14.23
C ALA A 143 -9.65 -39.81 -13.24
N GLU A 144 -10.73 -39.50 -12.51
CA GLU A 144 -11.39 -40.47 -11.62
C GLU A 144 -12.06 -41.61 -12.42
N GLU A 145 -12.73 -41.31 -13.53
CA GLU A 145 -13.31 -42.34 -14.38
C GLU A 145 -12.25 -43.26 -15.00
N ASP A 146 -11.14 -42.69 -15.48
CA ASP A 146 -10.03 -43.47 -16.03
C ASP A 146 -9.35 -44.32 -14.96
N ALA A 147 -9.21 -43.81 -13.73
CA ALA A 147 -8.71 -44.57 -12.58
C ALA A 147 -9.65 -45.72 -12.19
N ARG A 148 -10.97 -45.49 -12.17
CA ARG A 148 -11.97 -46.54 -11.91
C ARG A 148 -11.94 -47.62 -12.99
N LYS A 149 -11.86 -47.25 -14.27
CA LYS A 149 -11.73 -48.20 -15.37
C LYS A 149 -10.44 -49.02 -15.28
N ALA A 150 -9.32 -48.38 -14.94
CA ALA A 150 -8.05 -49.08 -14.74
C ALA A 150 -8.10 -50.07 -13.57
N GLN A 151 -8.74 -49.71 -12.46
CA GLN A 151 -8.98 -50.61 -11.33
C GLN A 151 -9.88 -51.79 -11.71
N GLU A 152 -10.98 -51.54 -12.42
CA GLU A 152 -11.89 -52.60 -12.89
C GLU A 152 -11.19 -53.58 -13.84
N ILE A 153 -10.33 -53.09 -14.73
CA ILE A 153 -9.53 -53.93 -15.63
C ILE A 153 -8.53 -54.76 -14.81
N ALA A 154 -7.83 -54.15 -13.85
CA ALA A 154 -6.87 -54.85 -12.99
C ALA A 154 -7.54 -55.91 -12.10
N ASP A 155 -8.74 -55.64 -11.59
CA ASP A 155 -9.52 -56.59 -10.78
C ASP A 155 -10.02 -57.77 -11.62
N LYS A 156 -10.47 -57.52 -12.86
CA LYS A 156 -10.83 -58.58 -13.81
C LYS A 156 -9.62 -59.45 -14.17
N GLU A 157 -8.47 -58.83 -14.47
CA GLU A 157 -7.23 -59.56 -14.78
C GLU A 157 -6.73 -60.38 -13.57
N ARG A 158 -6.92 -59.88 -12.34
CA ARG A 158 -6.61 -60.62 -11.12
C ARG A 158 -7.58 -61.79 -10.87
N ALA A 159 -8.84 -61.64 -11.22
CA ALA A 159 -9.86 -62.70 -11.10
C ALA A 159 -9.63 -63.83 -12.11
N ASP A 160 -9.16 -63.51 -13.33
CA ASP A 160 -8.85 -64.49 -14.38
C ASP A 160 -7.46 -65.16 -14.21
N ARG A 161 -6.67 -64.74 -13.20
CA ARG A 161 -5.36 -65.36 -12.92
C ARG A 161 -5.52 -66.67 -12.12
N PRO A 162 -5.09 -67.84 -12.63
CA PRO A 162 -5.17 -69.09 -11.87
C PRO A 162 -4.29 -69.03 -10.62
N ALA A 163 -4.84 -69.49 -9.49
CA ALA A 163 -4.20 -69.49 -8.18
C ALA A 163 -2.99 -70.43 -8.12
N ALA A 164 -1.82 -69.95 -8.57
CA ALA A 164 -0.54 -70.60 -8.36
C ALA A 164 0.41 -69.61 -7.67
N ALA A 165 0.42 -69.64 -6.33
CA ALA A 165 1.56 -69.43 -5.43
C ALA A 165 1.09 -68.93 -4.05
N SER A 166 0.67 -69.84 -3.19
CA SER A 166 0.67 -69.63 -1.73
C SER A 166 1.53 -70.69 -1.06
N LYS A 167 2.81 -70.36 -0.81
CA LYS A 167 3.63 -71.02 0.20
C LYS A 167 4.38 -69.94 0.98
N PRO A 168 4.07 -69.70 2.27
CA PRO A 168 4.96 -68.96 3.14
C PRO A 168 6.00 -69.96 3.69
N ALA A 169 7.25 -69.85 3.23
CA ALA A 169 8.34 -70.60 3.83
C ALA A 169 8.69 -69.97 5.18
N ARG A 170 8.40 -70.72 6.24
CA ARG A 170 8.70 -70.45 7.63
C ARG A 170 10.13 -70.89 7.91
N GLY A 171 10.99 -70.00 8.40
CA GLY A 171 12.35 -70.32 8.81
C GLY A 171 12.93 -69.27 9.77
N LYS A 172 12.96 -69.62 11.05
CA LYS A 172 13.74 -69.03 12.17
C LYS A 172 14.07 -70.23 13.11
N PRO A 173 15.08 -70.21 14.01
CA PRO A 173 15.88 -69.08 14.51
C PRO A 173 17.40 -69.39 14.79
N ASP A 174 18.08 -68.37 15.36
CA ASP A 174 19.22 -68.37 16.29
C ASP A 174 20.65 -68.74 15.85
N PHE A 175 21.62 -67.86 16.19
CA PHE A 175 22.64 -68.14 17.22
C PHE A 175 23.45 -66.87 17.62
N GLN A 176 23.37 -66.54 18.92
CA GLN A 176 24.41 -66.04 19.87
C GLN A 176 25.17 -64.72 19.61
N ALA A 177 25.06 -63.68 20.47
CA ALA A 177 25.65 -63.48 21.81
C ALA A 177 27.19 -63.28 21.74
N THR A 178 27.85 -62.23 22.26
CA THR A 178 27.68 -61.42 23.49
C THR A 178 28.35 -60.02 23.38
N PRO A 179 28.10 -59.09 24.33
CA PRO A 179 28.69 -57.76 24.43
C PRO A 179 29.88 -57.71 25.42
N ASP A 180 30.91 -56.91 25.13
CA ASP A 180 32.00 -56.49 26.05
C ASP A 180 32.86 -55.43 25.31
N ALA A 181 33.49 -54.38 25.84
CA ALA A 181 33.70 -53.82 27.17
C ALA A 181 34.05 -52.32 26.98
N ALA A 182 33.99 -51.59 28.08
CA ALA A 182 34.27 -50.15 28.21
C ALA A 182 35.77 -49.78 28.13
N ALA A 183 36.04 -48.57 27.59
CA ALA A 183 36.94 -47.50 28.10
C ALA A 183 38.46 -47.80 28.23
N PRO A 184 39.35 -46.80 28.39
CA PRO A 184 39.17 -45.33 28.51
C PRO A 184 39.47 -44.50 27.26
#